data_AF-A0A0L9TTG1-F1
#
_entry.id   AF-A0A0L9TTG1-F1
#
_cell.length_a   1.000
_cell.length_b   1.000
_cell.length_c   1.000
_cell.angle_alpha   90.00
_cell.angle_beta   90.00
_cell.angle_gamma   90.00
#
_symmetry.space_group_name_H-M   'P 1'
#
loop_
_entity.id
_entity.type
_entity.pdbx_description
1 polymer ?
#
loop_
_entity_poly.entity_id
_entity_poly.type
_entity_poly.pdbx_seq_one_letter_code
_entity_poly.pdbx_strand_id
1 'polypeptide(L)'
;MSYLGLGVSPGTVPVYHGTNLKALDRKVRIAEMVLRGVSLGLGVLAIVLVVTDSQVKEFFSFQKKAKFTDMKALVFLVIANGLTVGYSLIQGLRCVVSMVRGHVLFSKPLAWLIFSGDQVMAYVTVAAVAAALQSGMIGKAGQAELQWMKVCNMYGKFCNKMGEGIGSSLVVSLSMVVLSCISAFSLFRLYGSNKNKHSGW
;
A
#
# COMPACT_ATOMS: atom_id res chain seq x y z
N MET A 1 -2.08 -9.05 -63.09
CA MET A 1 -3.20 -8.65 -62.22
C MET A 1 -2.76 -8.89 -60.78
N SER A 2 -2.57 -7.81 -60.04
CA SER A 2 -2.03 -7.75 -58.68
C SER A 2 -2.96 -8.40 -57.67
N TYR A 3 -2.42 -9.05 -56.63
CA TYR A 3 -2.88 -8.90 -55.24
C TYR A 3 -1.72 -9.16 -54.28
N LEU A 4 -1.19 -8.06 -53.72
CA LEU A 4 -0.27 -8.01 -52.58
C LEU A 4 -1.03 -8.40 -51.31
N GLY A 5 -0.82 -9.62 -50.82
CA GLY A 5 -1.24 -10.03 -49.49
C GLY A 5 -0.19 -9.58 -48.47
N LEU A 6 -0.48 -8.49 -47.75
CA LEU A 6 0.31 -8.01 -46.63
C LEU A 6 0.38 -9.10 -45.55
N GLY A 7 1.50 -9.83 -45.50
CA GLY A 7 1.85 -10.71 -44.39
C GLY A 7 2.18 -9.86 -43.18
N VAL A 8 1.23 -9.71 -42.27
CA VAL A 8 1.48 -9.18 -40.93
C VAL A 8 2.43 -10.14 -40.20
N SER A 9 3.65 -9.67 -39.93
CA SER A 9 4.63 -10.39 -39.13
C SER A 9 4.02 -10.71 -37.77
N PRO A 10 3.86 -11.99 -37.37
CA PRO A 10 3.40 -12.30 -36.03
C PRO A 10 4.49 -11.81 -35.09
N GLY A 11 4.13 -10.80 -34.29
CA GLY A 11 5.03 -10.13 -33.37
C GLY A 11 5.83 -11.16 -32.58
N THR A 12 7.13 -10.92 -32.48
CA THR A 12 8.07 -11.67 -31.67
C THR A 12 7.58 -11.66 -30.23
N VAL A 13 6.74 -12.63 -29.88
CA VAL A 13 6.42 -12.92 -28.49
C VAL A 13 7.72 -13.42 -27.87
N PRO A 14 8.28 -12.75 -26.85
CA PRO A 14 9.48 -13.22 -26.21
C PRO A 14 9.23 -14.62 -25.66
N VAL A 15 9.85 -15.62 -26.30
CA VAL A 15 9.87 -17.00 -25.80
C VAL A 15 10.81 -17.03 -24.60
N TYR A 16 10.26 -16.71 -23.43
CA TYR A 16 10.98 -16.83 -22.17
C TYR A 16 11.34 -18.30 -21.95
N HIS A 17 12.63 -18.65 -22.04
CA HIS A 17 13.15 -19.95 -21.63
C HIS A 17 12.68 -20.27 -20.20
N GLY A 18 12.13 -21.47 -19.98
CA GLY A 18 11.42 -21.85 -18.74
C GLY A 18 12.24 -21.74 -17.44
N THR A 19 13.56 -21.64 -17.51
CA THR A 19 14.46 -21.35 -16.39
C THR A 19 14.32 -19.91 -15.89
N ASN A 20 14.20 -18.93 -16.78
CA ASN A 20 14.03 -17.51 -16.44
C ASN A 20 12.66 -17.24 -15.80
N LEU A 21 11.60 -17.91 -16.25
CA LEU A 21 10.25 -17.77 -15.69
C LEU A 21 10.17 -18.23 -14.22
N LYS A 22 10.81 -19.36 -13.87
CA LYS A 22 10.88 -19.83 -12.47
C LYS A 22 11.68 -18.88 -11.58
N ALA A 23 12.76 -18.30 -12.10
CA ALA A 23 13.56 -17.32 -11.37
C ALA A 23 12.79 -16.01 -11.14
N LEU A 24 12.05 -15.52 -12.15
CA LEU A 24 11.18 -14.36 -12.03
C LEU A 24 10.05 -14.60 -11.01
N ASP A 25 9.41 -15.76 -11.05
CA ASP A 25 8.35 -16.13 -10.10
C ASP A 25 8.85 -16.11 -8.64
N ARG A 26 10.05 -16.68 -8.41
CA ARG A 26 10.73 -16.61 -7.12
C ARG A 26 11.03 -15.17 -6.69
N LYS A 27 11.55 -14.33 -7.59
CA LYS A 27 11.86 -12.92 -7.30
C LYS A 27 10.60 -12.13 -6.95
N VAL A 28 9.52 -12.30 -7.70
CA VAL A 28 8.23 -11.66 -7.44
C VAL A 28 7.68 -12.08 -6.08
N ARG A 29 7.73 -13.37 -5.76
CA ARG A 29 7.27 -13.89 -4.45
C ARG A 29 8.09 -13.33 -3.29
N ILE A 30 9.41 -13.22 -3.44
CA ILE A 30 10.28 -12.59 -2.42
C ILE A 30 9.94 -11.12 -2.27
N ALA A 31 9.78 -10.39 -3.38
CA ALA A 31 9.41 -8.97 -3.36
C ALA A 31 8.07 -8.74 -2.66
N GLU A 32 7.05 -9.58 -2.93
CA GLU A 32 5.75 -9.51 -2.25
C GLU A 32 5.90 -9.69 -0.73
N MET A 33 6.68 -10.68 -0.29
CA MET A 33 6.91 -10.93 1.14
C MET A 33 7.66 -9.77 1.82
N VAL A 34 8.66 -9.21 1.15
CA VAL A 34 9.41 -8.06 1.66
C VAL A 34 8.52 -6.84 1.77
N LEU A 35 7.73 -6.52 0.74
CA LEU A 35 6.82 -5.38 0.75
C LEU A 35 5.75 -5.49 1.84
N ARG A 36 5.20 -6.70 2.05
CA ARG A 36 4.25 -6.95 3.16
C ARG A 36 4.92 -6.81 4.53
N GLY A 37 6.15 -7.29 4.68
CA GLY A 37 6.94 -7.12 5.91
C GLY A 37 7.26 -5.66 6.22
N VAL A 38 7.68 -4.89 5.20
CA VAL A 38 7.91 -3.44 5.32
C VAL A 38 6.62 -2.73 5.71
N SER A 39 5.50 -3.05 5.04
CA SER A 39 4.18 -2.45 5.34
C SER A 39 3.72 -2.76 6.77
N LEU A 40 3.98 -3.97 7.27
CA LEU A 40 3.71 -4.34 8.66
C LEU A 40 4.53 -3.51 9.64
N GLY A 41 5.85 -3.51 9.48
CA GLY A 41 6.76 -2.82 10.41
C GLY A 41 6.52 -1.30 10.44
N LEU A 42 6.47 -0.67 9.26
CA LEU A 42 6.23 0.76 9.15
C LEU A 42 4.80 1.17 9.49
N GLY A 43 3.81 0.31 9.21
CA GLY A 43 2.41 0.56 9.57
C GLY A 43 2.20 0.55 11.08
N VAL A 44 2.79 -0.41 11.80
CA VAL A 44 2.77 -0.43 13.27
C VAL A 44 3.51 0.77 13.84
N LEU A 45 4.69 1.09 13.30
CA LEU A 45 5.45 2.27 13.71
C LEU A 45 4.63 3.55 13.53
N ALA A 46 3.97 3.73 12.38
CA ALA A 46 3.12 4.89 12.11
C ALA A 46 1.98 5.02 13.13
N ILE A 47 1.29 3.91 13.43
CA ILE A 47 0.21 3.87 14.41
C ILE A 47 0.75 4.27 15.79
N VAL A 48 1.85 3.67 16.22
CA VAL A 48 2.44 3.96 17.55
C VAL A 48 2.87 5.43 17.63
N LEU A 49 3.54 5.96 16.61
CA LEU A 49 3.96 7.36 16.57
C LEU A 49 2.77 8.32 16.70
N VAL A 50 1.70 8.10 15.92
CA VAL A 50 0.53 9.00 15.92
C VAL A 50 -0.34 8.84 17.17
N VAL A 51 -0.55 7.62 17.66
CA VAL A 51 -1.43 7.36 18.82
C VAL A 51 -0.77 7.79 20.13
N THR A 52 0.53 7.59 20.28
CA THR A 52 1.27 8.03 21.47
C THR A 52 1.55 9.52 21.48
N ASP A 53 1.29 10.21 20.37
CA ASP A 53 1.50 11.64 20.26
C ASP A 53 0.41 12.39 21.02
N SER A 54 0.80 12.96 22.16
CA SER A 54 -0.04 13.91 22.87
C SER A 54 0.83 14.99 23.48
N GLN A 55 0.42 16.24 23.29
CA GLN A 55 1.11 17.39 23.85
C GLN A 55 0.09 18.28 24.55
N VAL A 56 0.37 18.61 25.80
CA VAL A 56 -0.43 19.56 26.58
C VAL A 56 0.27 20.90 26.57
N LYS A 57 -0.47 21.97 26.28
CA LYS A 57 0.00 23.34 26.45
C LYS A 57 -1.02 24.16 27.22
N GLU A 58 -0.51 25.01 28.10
CA GLU A 58 -1.32 26.02 28.76
C GLU A 58 -1.43 27.26 27.88
N PHE A 59 -2.66 27.71 27.67
CA PHE A 59 -2.95 29.00 27.05
C PHE A 59 -3.84 29.78 28.01
N PHE A 60 -3.37 30.95 28.47
CA PHE A 60 -4.16 31.88 29.30
C PHE A 60 -4.89 31.19 30.46
N SER A 61 -4.16 30.42 31.29
CA SER A 61 -4.67 29.69 32.46
C SER A 61 -5.60 28.48 32.15
N PHE A 62 -5.79 28.12 30.88
CA PHE A 62 -6.50 26.89 30.47
C PHE A 62 -5.53 25.88 29.84
N GLN A 63 -5.52 24.65 30.36
CA GLN A 63 -4.78 23.53 29.78
C GLN A 63 -5.55 22.98 28.56
N LYS A 64 -4.99 23.11 27.35
CA LYS A 64 -5.48 22.38 26.17
C LYS A 64 -4.51 21.26 25.80
N LYS A 65 -5.04 20.04 25.72
CA LYS A 65 -4.31 18.85 25.28
C LYS A 65 -4.61 18.62 23.79
N ALA A 66 -3.59 18.74 22.94
CA ALA A 66 -3.67 18.31 21.56
C ALA A 66 -3.54 16.79 21.51
N LYS A 67 -4.58 16.12 20.97
CA LYS A 67 -4.59 14.67 20.72
C LYS A 67 -4.81 14.40 19.24
N PHE A 68 -4.32 13.26 18.76
CA PHE A 68 -4.61 12.79 17.40
C PHE A 68 -6.12 12.65 17.10
N THR A 69 -6.95 12.43 18.13
CA THR A 69 -8.42 12.32 18.01
C THR A 69 -9.10 13.62 17.62
N ASP A 70 -8.45 14.76 17.84
CA ASP A 70 -9.00 16.08 17.54
C ASP A 70 -9.01 16.34 16.03
N MET A 71 -8.13 15.66 15.28
CA MET A 71 -8.06 15.76 13.83
C MET A 71 -8.53 14.47 13.16
N LYS A 72 -9.71 14.51 12.53
CA LYS A 72 -10.32 13.33 11.89
C LYS A 72 -9.42 12.67 10.83
N ALA A 73 -8.59 13.46 10.16
CA ALA A 73 -7.62 12.94 9.19
C ALA A 73 -6.57 12.01 9.83
N LEU A 74 -6.12 12.29 11.05
CA LEU A 74 -5.17 11.41 11.77
C LEU A 74 -5.85 10.13 12.25
N VAL A 75 -7.10 10.23 12.72
CA VAL A 75 -7.89 9.04 13.06
C VAL A 75 -8.05 8.14 11.84
N PHE A 76 -8.37 8.73 10.68
CA PHE A 76 -8.48 7.97 9.43
C PHE A 76 -7.14 7.34 9.02
N LEU A 77 -6.02 8.04 9.17
CA LEU A 77 -4.67 7.50 8.93
C LEU A 77 -4.35 6.29 9.82
N VAL A 78 -4.68 6.36 11.12
CA VAL A 78 -4.46 5.25 12.05
C VAL A 78 -5.32 4.05 11.69
N ILE A 79 -6.60 4.26 11.37
CA ILE A 79 -7.51 3.17 10.96
C ILE A 79 -7.02 2.54 9.66
N ALA A 80 -6.65 3.33 8.65
CA ALA A 80 -6.14 2.84 7.37
C ALA A 80 -4.85 2.02 7.50
N ASN A 81 -3.90 2.48 8.33
CA ASN A 81 -2.71 1.70 8.65
C ASN A 81 -3.05 0.44 9.43
N GLY A 82 -4.01 0.49 10.37
CA GLY A 82 -4.45 -0.67 11.14
C GLY A 82 -5.03 -1.77 10.25
N LEU A 83 -5.89 -1.39 9.29
CA LEU A 83 -6.43 -2.31 8.28
C LEU A 83 -5.32 -2.91 7.41
N THR A 84 -4.36 -2.09 6.99
CA THR A 84 -3.17 -2.51 6.20
C THR A 84 -2.32 -3.52 6.95
N VAL A 85 -2.04 -3.27 8.22
CA VAL A 85 -1.27 -4.18 9.07
C VAL A 85 -2.02 -5.50 9.23
N GLY A 86 -3.31 -5.46 9.58
CA GLY A 86 -4.13 -6.67 9.71
C GLY A 86 -4.17 -7.49 8.42
N TYR A 87 -4.41 -6.83 7.28
CA TYR A 87 -4.42 -7.48 5.97
C TYR A 87 -3.06 -8.11 5.61
N SER A 88 -1.97 -7.37 5.81
CA SER A 88 -0.62 -7.86 5.53
C SER A 88 -0.25 -9.07 6.39
N LEU A 89 -0.70 -9.10 7.65
CA LEU A 89 -0.48 -10.22 8.57
C LEU A 89 -1.24 -11.47 8.09
N ILE A 90 -2.52 -11.33 7.72
CA ILE A 90 -3.34 -12.44 7.21
C ILE A 90 -2.68 -13.05 5.97
N GLN A 91 -2.24 -12.21 5.02
CA GLN A 91 -1.61 -12.72 3.82
C GLN A 91 -0.22 -13.32 4.09
N GLY A 92 0.56 -12.74 5.02
CA GLY A 92 1.82 -13.31 5.47
C GLY A 92 1.64 -14.71 6.04
N LEU A 93 0.67 -14.89 6.93
CA LEU A 93 0.30 -16.17 7.51
C LEU A 93 -0.12 -17.19 6.43
N ARG A 94 -0.96 -16.76 5.48
CA ARG A 94 -1.33 -17.60 4.33
C ARG A 94 -0.09 -18.09 3.56
N CYS A 95 0.87 -17.21 3.31
CA CYS A 95 2.09 -17.57 2.58
C CYS A 95 2.92 -18.60 3.35
N VAL A 96 3.10 -18.39 4.67
CA VAL A 96 3.80 -19.33 5.56
C VAL A 96 3.10 -20.70 5.58
N VAL A 97 1.78 -20.72 5.76
CA VAL A 97 0.99 -21.97 5.75
C VAL A 97 1.12 -22.71 4.42
N SER A 98 1.10 -22.00 3.28
CA SER A 98 1.28 -22.60 1.96
C SER A 98 2.68 -23.17 1.76
N MET A 99 3.72 -22.56 2.37
CA MET A 99 5.08 -23.11 2.34
C MET A 99 5.18 -24.39 3.18
N VAL A 100 4.57 -24.41 4.37
CA VAL A 100 4.62 -25.57 5.28
C VAL A 100 3.83 -26.76 4.74
N ARG A 101 2.64 -26.53 4.16
CA ARG A 101 1.78 -27.60 3.62
C ARG A 101 2.21 -28.13 2.25
N GLY A 102 3.21 -27.54 1.59
CA GLY A 102 3.71 -27.98 0.29
C GLY A 102 2.75 -27.81 -0.90
N HIS A 103 1.47 -27.49 -0.66
CA HIS A 103 0.48 -27.21 -1.69
C HIS A 103 0.30 -25.71 -1.89
N VAL A 104 0.50 -25.26 -3.14
CA VAL A 104 0.16 -23.91 -3.57
C VAL A 104 -1.35 -23.88 -3.77
N LEU A 105 -2.08 -23.32 -2.79
CA LEU A 105 -3.54 -23.15 -2.87
C LEU A 105 -3.83 -21.95 -3.79
N PHE A 106 -3.43 -22.07 -5.06
CA PHE A 106 -3.53 -21.02 -6.07
C PHE A 106 -4.74 -21.32 -6.95
N SER A 107 -5.92 -20.92 -6.48
CA SER A 107 -7.13 -20.93 -7.30
C SER A 107 -7.33 -19.56 -7.94
N LYS A 108 -7.84 -19.53 -9.17
CA LYS A 108 -8.23 -18.29 -9.88
C LYS A 108 -9.08 -17.33 -9.04
N PRO A 109 -10.13 -17.77 -8.30
CA PRO A 109 -10.91 -16.86 -7.46
C PRO A 109 -10.08 -16.26 -6.32
N LEU A 110 -9.12 -17.01 -5.80
CA LEU A 110 -8.27 -16.54 -4.72
C LEU A 110 -7.27 -15.49 -5.20
N ALA A 111 -6.71 -15.65 -6.40
CA ALA A 111 -5.86 -14.62 -7.01
C ALA A 111 -6.64 -13.31 -7.23
N TRP A 112 -7.91 -13.40 -7.64
CA TRP A 112 -8.82 -12.25 -7.74
C TRP A 112 -9.10 -11.59 -6.39
N LEU A 113 -9.32 -12.39 -5.35
CA LEU A 113 -9.55 -11.88 -4.00
C LEU A 113 -8.33 -11.13 -3.45
N ILE A 114 -7.12 -11.67 -3.65
CA ILE A 114 -5.87 -11.01 -3.25
C ILE A 114 -5.73 -9.68 -4.00
N PHE A 115 -5.89 -9.70 -5.32
CA PHE A 115 -5.78 -8.49 -6.14
C PHE A 115 -6.78 -7.41 -5.70
N SER A 116 -8.05 -7.78 -5.50
CA SER A 116 -9.08 -6.85 -5.03
C SER A 116 -8.73 -6.28 -3.64
N GLY A 117 -8.26 -7.13 -2.73
CA GLY A 117 -7.81 -6.71 -1.40
C GLY A 117 -6.63 -5.75 -1.45
N ASP A 118 -5.56 -6.10 -2.18
CA ASP A 118 -4.38 -5.23 -2.34
C ASP A 118 -4.79 -3.87 -2.95
N GLN A 119 -5.72 -3.86 -3.91
CA GLN A 119 -6.21 -2.64 -4.55
C GLN A 119 -6.97 -1.74 -3.56
N VAL A 120 -7.90 -2.31 -2.78
CA VAL A 120 -8.65 -1.57 -1.76
C VAL A 120 -7.70 -0.97 -0.73
N MET A 121 -6.71 -1.75 -0.27
CA MET A 121 -5.74 -1.25 0.71
C MET A 121 -4.86 -0.13 0.14
N ALA A 122 -4.44 -0.23 -1.13
CA ALA A 122 -3.71 0.84 -1.80
C ALA A 122 -4.54 2.13 -1.86
N TYR A 123 -5.80 2.07 -2.29
CA TYR A 123 -6.64 3.28 -2.35
C TYR A 123 -6.91 3.90 -0.98
N VAL A 124 -7.24 3.08 0.02
CA VAL A 124 -7.53 3.56 1.37
C VAL A 124 -6.30 4.21 1.99
N THR A 125 -5.11 3.62 1.84
CA THR A 125 -3.87 4.19 2.39
C THR A 125 -3.47 5.47 1.68
N VAL A 126 -3.58 5.54 0.34
CA VAL A 126 -3.31 6.78 -0.42
C VAL A 126 -4.25 7.89 0.04
N ALA A 127 -5.54 7.61 0.14
CA ALA A 127 -6.53 8.60 0.59
C ALA A 127 -6.25 9.09 2.02
N ALA A 128 -5.91 8.18 2.93
CA ALA A 128 -5.65 8.53 4.32
C ALA A 128 -4.37 9.37 4.48
N VAL A 129 -3.33 9.02 3.75
CA VAL A 129 -2.08 9.77 3.71
C VAL A 129 -2.27 11.15 3.10
N ALA A 130 -3.01 11.26 1.99
CA ALA A 130 -3.32 12.54 1.37
C ALA A 130 -4.08 13.46 2.33
N ALA A 131 -5.12 12.95 3.00
CA ALA A 131 -5.89 13.70 3.98
C ALA A 131 -5.02 14.15 5.18
N ALA A 132 -4.18 13.26 5.71
CA ALA A 132 -3.28 13.58 6.83
C ALA A 132 -2.20 14.60 6.44
N LEU A 133 -1.63 14.46 5.24
CA LEU A 133 -0.62 15.38 4.73
C LEU A 133 -1.22 16.78 4.50
N GLN A 134 -2.38 16.88 3.87
CA GLN A 134 -3.08 18.15 3.68
C GLN A 134 -3.36 18.83 5.03
N SER A 135 -3.88 18.07 5.98
CA SER A 135 -4.19 18.59 7.31
C SER A 135 -2.94 19.02 8.07
N GLY A 136 -1.83 18.27 7.95
CA GLY A 136 -0.53 18.65 8.52
C GLY A 136 0.06 19.90 7.87
N MET A 137 -0.11 20.08 6.56
CA MET A 137 0.32 21.28 5.85
C MET A 137 -0.46 22.52 6.29
N ILE A 138 -1.78 22.39 6.49
CA ILE A 138 -2.60 23.45 7.09
C ILE A 138 -2.09 23.72 8.52
N GLY A 139 -1.77 22.69 9.29
CA GLY A 139 -1.06 22.72 10.58
C GLY A 139 0.18 23.62 10.63
N LYS A 140 1.03 23.48 9.60
CA LYS A 140 2.35 24.11 9.51
C LYS A 140 2.30 25.50 8.89
N ALA A 141 1.58 25.66 7.79
CA ALA A 141 1.53 26.90 7.02
C ALA A 141 0.44 27.87 7.50
N GLY A 142 -0.63 27.35 8.11
CA GLY A 142 -1.86 28.10 8.35
C GLY A 142 -2.66 28.32 7.06
N GLN A 143 -3.84 28.91 7.18
CA GLN A 143 -4.69 29.33 6.05
C GLN A 143 -5.31 30.68 6.39
N ALA A 144 -4.79 31.76 5.77
CA ALA A 144 -5.22 33.13 6.07
C ALA A 144 -6.70 33.37 5.74
N GLU A 145 -7.17 32.87 4.59
CA GLU A 145 -8.56 32.95 4.14
C GLU A 145 -9.56 32.32 5.14
N LEU A 146 -9.12 31.31 5.88
CA LEU A 146 -9.92 30.60 6.89
C LEU A 146 -9.59 31.07 8.32
N GLN A 147 -8.80 32.14 8.48
CA GLN A 147 -8.23 32.62 9.74
C GLN A 147 -7.56 31.52 10.57
N TRP A 148 -7.01 30.51 9.91
CA TRP A 148 -6.45 29.33 10.55
C TRP A 148 -4.98 29.55 10.89
N MET A 149 -4.68 29.61 12.18
CA MET A 149 -3.36 29.93 12.71
C MET A 149 -2.38 28.76 12.62
N LYS A 150 -1.08 29.04 12.62
CA LYS A 150 0.01 28.04 12.55
C LYS A 150 0.12 27.25 13.86
N VAL A 151 -0.62 26.14 13.96
CA VAL A 151 -0.64 25.27 15.14
C VAL A 151 0.73 24.65 15.44
N CYS A 152 1.49 24.27 14.41
CA CYS A 152 2.78 23.62 14.61
C CYS A 152 3.88 24.52 15.21
N ASN A 153 3.73 25.85 15.15
CA ASN A 153 4.64 26.75 15.86
C ASN A 153 4.41 26.67 17.39
N MET A 154 3.16 26.41 17.78
CA MET A 154 2.80 26.20 19.18
C MET A 154 3.09 24.76 19.62
N TYR A 155 2.74 23.75 18.83
CA TYR A 155 2.86 22.34 19.20
C TYR A 155 3.95 21.62 18.39
N GLY A 156 5.18 22.13 18.43
CA GLY A 156 6.28 21.65 17.59
C GLY A 156 6.65 20.17 17.81
N LYS A 157 6.65 19.68 19.06
CA LYS A 157 6.96 18.26 19.35
C LYS A 157 5.89 17.32 18.78
N PHE A 158 4.62 17.69 18.95
CA PHE A 158 3.50 16.97 18.36
C PHE A 158 3.61 16.94 16.83
N CYS A 159 3.77 18.10 16.20
CA CYS A 159 3.87 18.16 14.74
C CYS A 159 5.09 17.41 14.17
N ASN A 160 6.21 17.33 14.90
CA ASN A 160 7.35 16.55 14.43
C ASN A 160 7.06 15.04 14.49
N LYS A 161 6.54 14.53 15.61
CA LYS A 161 6.16 13.11 15.75
C LYS A 161 5.05 12.71 14.78
N MET A 162 4.02 13.54 14.66
CA MET A 162 2.97 13.37 13.65
C MET A 162 3.55 13.32 12.24
N GLY A 163 4.50 14.21 11.92
CA GLY A 163 5.18 14.24 10.63
C GLY A 163 5.96 12.97 10.33
N GLU A 164 6.69 12.44 11.31
CA GLU A 164 7.37 11.14 11.22
C GLU A 164 6.37 10.00 10.97
N GLY A 165 5.23 9.99 11.68
CA GLY A 165 4.15 9.01 11.47
C GLY A 165 3.53 9.07 10.07
N ILE A 166 3.28 10.28 9.55
CA ILE A 166 2.81 10.48 8.17
C ILE A 166 3.87 10.03 7.16
N GLY A 167 5.14 10.34 7.42
CA GLY A 167 6.29 9.88 6.62
C GLY A 167 6.35 8.36 6.51
N SER A 168 6.22 7.64 7.63
CA SER A 168 6.13 6.18 7.60
C SER A 168 4.90 5.67 6.84
N SER A 169 3.75 6.34 7.00
CA SER A 169 2.50 5.96 6.30
C SER A 169 2.59 6.16 4.80
N LEU A 170 3.34 7.17 4.32
CA LEU A 170 3.61 7.38 2.89
C LEU A 170 4.35 6.18 2.29
N VAL A 171 5.37 5.66 2.98
CA VAL A 171 6.13 4.48 2.53
C VAL A 171 5.25 3.23 2.52
N VAL A 172 4.39 3.06 3.53
CA VAL A 172 3.38 1.97 3.56
C VAL A 172 2.44 2.07 2.37
N SER A 173 1.93 3.27 2.07
CA SER A 173 1.03 3.50 0.95
C SER A 173 1.68 3.18 -0.40
N LEU A 174 2.92 3.64 -0.63
CA LEU A 174 3.67 3.30 -1.83
C LEU A 174 3.93 1.79 -1.95
N SER A 175 4.26 1.14 -0.83
CA SER A 175 4.45 -0.32 -0.80
C SER A 175 3.18 -1.06 -1.20
N MET A 176 2.01 -0.60 -0.73
CA MET A 176 0.71 -1.16 -1.11
C MET A 176 0.35 -0.95 -2.57
N VAL A 177 0.68 0.21 -3.14
CA VAL A 177 0.51 0.46 -4.59
C VAL A 177 1.36 -0.52 -5.41
N VAL A 178 2.63 -0.72 -5.02
CA VAL A 178 3.50 -1.69 -5.71
C VAL A 178 2.99 -3.12 -5.56
N LEU A 179 2.49 -3.51 -4.38
CA LEU A 179 1.86 -4.82 -4.15
C LEU A 179 0.65 -5.03 -5.06
N SER A 180 -0.21 -4.02 -5.20
CA SER A 180 -1.36 -4.02 -6.12
C SER A 180 -0.92 -4.23 -7.58
N CYS A 181 0.15 -3.56 -8.03
CA CYS A 181 0.69 -3.78 -9.38
C CYS A 181 1.22 -5.20 -9.56
N ILE A 182 1.92 -5.75 -8.56
CA ILE A 182 2.45 -7.11 -8.59
C ILE A 182 1.30 -8.13 -8.65
N SER A 183 0.26 -7.96 -7.83
CA SER A 183 -0.87 -8.89 -7.82
C SER A 183 -1.67 -8.82 -9.11
N ALA A 184 -1.86 -7.63 -9.70
CA ALA A 184 -2.43 -7.45 -11.03
C ALA A 184 -1.62 -8.22 -12.10
N PHE A 185 -0.30 -8.02 -12.11
CA PHE A 185 0.60 -8.70 -13.04
C PHE A 185 0.51 -10.23 -12.91
N SER A 186 0.47 -10.74 -11.67
CA SER A 186 0.33 -12.16 -11.39
C SER A 186 -1.00 -12.74 -11.90
N LEU A 187 -2.09 -11.99 -11.74
CA LEU A 187 -3.43 -12.37 -12.16
C LEU A 187 -3.55 -12.43 -13.69
N PHE A 188 -3.07 -11.38 -14.39
CA PHE A 188 -3.12 -11.34 -15.85
C PHE A 188 -2.25 -12.43 -16.48
N ARG A 189 -1.08 -12.73 -15.91
CA ARG A 189 -0.23 -13.84 -16.38
C ARG A 189 -0.91 -15.20 -16.20
N LEU A 190 -1.66 -15.39 -15.12
CA LEU A 190 -2.41 -16.63 -14.87
C LEU A 190 -3.49 -16.87 -15.95
N TYR A 191 -4.17 -15.81 -16.40
CA TYR A 191 -5.15 -15.90 -17.49
C TYR A 191 -4.49 -16.08 -18.87
N GLY A 192 -3.37 -15.38 -19.14
CA GLY A 192 -2.63 -15.50 -20.39
C GLY A 192 -2.07 -16.90 -20.64
N SER A 193 -1.56 -17.56 -19.60
CA SER A 193 -1.02 -18.93 -19.71
C SER A 193 -2.08 -19.98 -20.09
N ASN A 194 -3.37 -19.72 -19.86
CA ASN A 194 -4.42 -20.68 -20.14
C ASN A 194 -4.81 -20.71 -21.63
N LYS A 195 -4.61 -19.60 -22.37
CA LYS A 195 -4.89 -19.56 -23.82
C LYS A 195 -3.94 -20.47 -24.62
N ASN A 196 -2.67 -20.56 -24.22
CA ASN A 196 -1.68 -21.41 -24.89
C ASN A 196 -1.92 -22.92 -24.72
N LYS A 197 -2.73 -23.34 -23.74
CA LYS A 197 -3.11 -24.76 -23.58
C LYS A 197 -4.26 -25.18 -24.50
N HIS A 198 -5.06 -24.23 -24.98
CA HIS A 198 -6.24 -24.52 -25.81
C HIS A 198 -5.97 -24.43 -27.32
N SER A 199 -4.82 -23.89 -27.73
CA SER A 199 -4.40 -23.77 -29.14
C SER A 199 -3.52 -24.94 -29.62
N GLY A 200 -3.53 -26.06 -28.89
CA GLY A 200 -2.72 -27.25 -29.17
C GLY A 200 -3.52 -28.48 -29.54
N TRP A 201 -4.74 -28.30 -30.06
CA TRP A 201 -5.57 -29.36 -30.63
C TRP A 201 -5.95 -28.98 -32.06
#